data_AF-A0A9R1DHT9-F1
#
_entry.id   AF-A0A9R1DHT9-F1
#
_cell.length_a   1.000
_cell.length_b   1.000
_cell.length_c   1.000
_cell.angle_alpha   90.00
_cell.angle_beta   90.00
_cell.angle_gamma   90.00
#
_symmetry.space_group_name_H-M   'P 1'
#
loop_
_entity.id
_entity.type
_entity.pdbx_description
1 polymer ?
#
loop_
_entity_poly.entity_id
_entity_poly.type
_entity_poly.pdbx_seq_one_letter_code
_entity_poly.pdbx_strand_id
1 'polypeptide(L)'
;MAELFGPMKEGIAIQIQDMEPNVFKALLSFVYTDLMPEMEVEGEAEEGEGRADEVMWLQHLLAAADRYDLQRLKSMCEERLWGHIDMSSVTFYPWSSCSAPLPRAEGDLPGVPQSSVCCRLGTGHGDK
;
A
#
# COMPACT_ATOMS: atom_id res chain seq x y z
N MET A 1 18.04 52.23 14.36
CA MET A 1 17.73 51.74 13.00
C MET A 1 18.07 50.26 13.00
N ALA A 2 17.14 49.39 12.61
CA ALA A 2 17.39 47.96 12.53
C ALA A 2 18.04 47.65 11.18
N GLU A 3 19.32 47.27 11.18
CA GLU A 3 19.99 46.69 10.02
C GLU A 3 19.54 45.24 9.91
N LEU A 4 18.59 45.00 9.01
CA LEU A 4 17.90 43.73 8.89
C LEU A 4 18.32 43.07 7.57
N PHE A 5 19.09 41.98 7.73
CA PHE A 5 19.59 41.05 6.72
C PHE A 5 20.61 41.61 5.72
N GLY A 6 21.88 41.23 5.93
CA GLY A 6 22.89 41.22 4.87
C GLY A 6 22.47 40.30 3.71
N PRO A 7 23.16 40.35 2.56
CA PRO A 7 22.75 39.68 1.32
C PRO A 7 22.46 38.20 1.58
N MET A 8 21.18 37.84 1.60
CA MET A 8 20.75 36.45 1.71
C MET A 8 21.28 35.73 0.47
N LYS A 9 22.12 34.71 0.67
CA LYS A 9 22.42 33.74 -0.39
C LYS A 9 21.08 33.23 -0.91
N GLU A 10 20.90 33.30 -2.23
CA GLU A 10 19.72 32.80 -2.93
C GLU A 10 19.31 31.43 -2.38
N GLY A 11 18.00 31.29 -2.15
CA GLY A 11 17.40 30.26 -1.33
C GLY A 11 17.81 28.83 -1.68
N ILE A 12 17.77 27.98 -0.67
CA ILE A 12 17.92 26.53 -0.83
C ILE A 12 16.66 26.01 -1.54
N ALA A 13 16.80 25.63 -2.80
CA ALA A 13 15.74 24.98 -3.56
C ALA A 13 15.82 23.47 -3.37
N ILE A 14 14.71 22.84 -2.99
CA ILE A 14 14.57 21.39 -2.88
C ILE A 14 13.82 20.92 -4.12
N GLN A 15 14.44 20.06 -4.94
CA GLN A 15 13.76 19.43 -6.07
C GLN A 15 12.93 18.25 -5.57
N ILE A 16 11.66 18.25 -5.92
CA ILE A 16 10.74 17.13 -5.69
C ILE A 16 10.46 16.52 -7.06
N GLN A 17 10.83 15.25 -7.23
CA GLN A 17 10.59 14.49 -8.46
C GLN A 17 9.44 13.49 -8.24
N ASP A 18 8.76 13.11 -9.32
CA ASP A 18 7.70 12.09 -9.32
C ASP A 18 6.55 12.39 -8.34
N MET A 19 6.12 13.66 -8.28
CA MET A 19 4.96 14.09 -7.51
C MET A 19 4.11 15.07 -8.32
N GLU A 20 2.82 14.80 -8.36
CA GLU A 20 1.86 15.69 -8.99
C GLU A 20 1.68 16.97 -8.16
N PRO A 21 1.57 18.16 -8.78
CA PRO A 21 1.44 19.43 -8.04
C PRO A 21 0.25 19.46 -7.09
N ASN A 22 -0.86 18.80 -7.44
CA ASN A 22 -2.06 18.72 -6.61
C ASN A 22 -1.81 17.92 -5.32
N VAL A 23 -1.07 16.81 -5.43
CA VAL A 23 -0.65 15.98 -4.29
C VAL A 23 0.33 16.74 -3.39
N PHE A 24 1.25 17.50 -3.98
CA PHE A 24 2.19 18.32 -3.22
C PHE A 24 1.47 19.45 -2.47
N LYS A 25 0.51 20.13 -3.11
CA LYS A 25 -0.33 21.14 -2.47
C LYS A 25 -1.10 20.55 -1.28
N ALA A 26 -1.67 19.36 -1.45
CA ALA A 26 -2.38 18.64 -0.40
C ALA A 26 -1.47 18.29 0.80
N LEU A 27 -0.26 17.81 0.51
CA LEU A 27 0.79 17.56 1.52
C LEU A 27 1.13 18.81 2.32
N LEU A 28 1.39 19.92 1.63
CA LEU A 28 1.68 21.20 2.29
C LEU A 28 0.51 21.64 3.15
N SER A 29 -0.72 21.61 2.63
CA SER A 29 -1.92 21.95 3.39
C SER A 29 -2.01 21.11 4.68
N PHE A 30 -1.76 19.81 4.60
CA PHE A 30 -1.72 18.95 5.79
C PHE A 30 -0.63 19.37 6.78
N VAL A 31 0.60 19.63 6.33
CA VAL A 31 1.70 20.06 7.21
C VAL A 31 1.39 21.38 7.92
N TYR A 32 0.66 22.29 7.27
CA TYR A 32 0.33 23.59 7.84
C TYR A 32 -0.96 23.61 8.67
N THR A 33 -1.91 22.72 8.41
CA THR A 33 -3.25 22.75 9.03
C THR A 33 -3.58 21.51 9.86
N ASP A 34 -2.81 20.43 9.72
CA ASP A 34 -3.07 19.12 10.32
C ASP A 34 -4.45 18.53 9.92
N LEU A 35 -5.06 19.05 8.86
CA LEU A 35 -6.36 18.62 8.34
C LEU A 35 -6.21 17.78 7.08
N MET A 36 -7.14 16.84 6.90
CA MET A 36 -7.19 16.02 5.69
C MET A 36 -7.40 16.92 4.47
N PRO A 37 -6.52 16.87 3.47
CA PRO A 37 -6.78 17.55 2.21
C PRO A 37 -7.95 16.87 1.48
N GLU A 38 -8.74 17.67 0.78
CA GLU A 38 -9.78 17.21 -0.13
C GLU A 38 -9.34 17.42 -1.58
N MET A 39 -9.78 16.52 -2.45
CA MET A 39 -9.55 16.67 -3.88
C MET A 39 -10.40 17.83 -4.40
N GLU A 40 -9.75 18.85 -4.94
CA GLU A 40 -10.42 19.93 -5.67
C GLU A 40 -10.85 19.38 -7.04
N VAL A 41 -12.06 18.82 -7.14
CA VAL A 41 -12.62 18.38 -8.43
C VAL A 41 -13.15 19.61 -9.16
N GLU A 42 -12.36 20.15 -10.08
CA GLU A 42 -12.81 21.23 -10.97
C GLU A 42 -13.71 20.65 -12.07
N GLY A 43 -14.99 20.43 -11.76
CA GLY A 43 -15.98 20.01 -12.74
C GLY A 43 -17.12 19.18 -12.15
N GLU A 44 -18.26 19.21 -12.83
CA GLU A 44 -19.42 18.34 -12.57
C GLU A 44 -19.03 16.90 -12.95
N ALA A 45 -18.31 16.19 -12.07
CA ALA A 45 -18.00 14.80 -12.29
C ALA A 45 -19.31 14.00 -12.19
N GLU A 46 -19.66 13.24 -13.24
CA GLU A 46 -20.74 12.28 -13.15
C GLU A 46 -20.46 11.30 -11.99
N GLU A 47 -21.50 10.90 -11.27
CA GLU A 47 -21.46 10.20 -9.96
C GLU A 47 -20.64 8.88 -9.93
N GLY A 48 -20.06 8.44 -11.05
CA GLY A 48 -19.17 7.29 -11.16
C GLY A 48 -17.71 7.59 -11.53
N GLU A 49 -17.41 8.68 -12.23
CA GLU A 49 -16.06 8.95 -12.76
C GLU A 49 -15.16 9.62 -11.72
N GLY A 50 -15.71 10.57 -10.95
CA GLY A 50 -14.98 11.25 -9.87
C GLY A 50 -14.48 10.33 -8.76
N ARG A 51 -15.11 9.14 -8.58
CA ARG A 51 -14.69 8.16 -7.59
C ARG A 51 -13.36 7.49 -7.96
N ALA A 52 -13.13 7.21 -9.23
CA ALA A 52 -11.88 6.59 -9.68
C ALA A 52 -10.72 7.59 -9.56
N ASP A 53 -10.98 8.85 -9.91
CA ASP A 53 -10.02 9.95 -9.79
C ASP A 53 -9.64 10.22 -8.33
N GLU A 54 -10.61 10.22 -7.41
CA GLU A 54 -10.35 10.36 -5.98
C GLU A 54 -9.48 9.22 -5.43
N VAL A 55 -9.76 7.97 -5.83
CA VAL A 55 -8.95 6.81 -5.43
C VAL A 55 -7.52 6.93 -5.94
N MET A 56 -7.33 7.32 -7.21
CA MET A 56 -6.00 7.52 -7.79
C MET A 56 -5.25 8.64 -7.06
N TRP A 57 -5.92 9.77 -6.78
CA TRP A 57 -5.35 10.88 -6.04
C TRP A 57 -4.94 10.49 -4.61
N LEU A 58 -5.79 9.75 -3.89
CA LEU A 58 -5.50 9.22 -2.56
C LEU A 58 -4.32 8.24 -2.57
N GLN A 59 -4.18 7.40 -3.60
CA GLN A 59 -3.02 6.51 -3.74
C GLN A 59 -1.72 7.28 -3.94
N HIS A 60 -1.74 8.32 -4.78
CA HIS A 60 -0.58 9.18 -4.95
C HIS A 60 -0.23 9.96 -3.68
N LEU A 61 -1.25 10.45 -2.95
CA LEU A 61 -1.07 11.12 -1.67
C LEU A 61 -0.51 10.18 -0.60
N LEU A 62 -0.96 8.92 -0.56
CA LEU A 62 -0.43 7.89 0.33
C LEU A 62 1.04 7.61 0.04
N ALA A 63 1.41 7.42 -1.23
CA ALA A 63 2.81 7.21 -1.62
C ALA A 63 3.70 8.41 -1.26
N ALA A 64 3.15 9.63 -1.38
CA ALA A 64 3.81 10.85 -0.99
C ALA A 64 3.98 10.95 0.54
N ALA A 65 2.94 10.65 1.30
CA ALA A 65 2.98 10.63 2.77
C ALA A 65 3.99 9.60 3.31
N ASP A 66 4.09 8.43 2.67
CA ASP A 66 5.06 7.38 3.01
C ASP A 66 6.51 7.85 2.75
N ARG A 67 6.75 8.53 1.61
CA ARG A 67 8.07 9.11 1.29
C ARG A 67 8.51 10.21 2.27
N TYR A 68 7.58 10.99 2.81
CA TYR A 68 7.86 12.08 3.75
C TYR A 68 7.64 11.70 5.22
N ASP A 69 7.39 10.43 5.52
CA ASP A 69 7.13 9.87 6.87
C ASP A 69 6.00 10.60 7.64
N LEU A 70 4.96 11.04 6.93
CA LEU A 70 3.79 11.68 7.54
C LEU A 70 2.77 10.62 7.98
N GLN A 71 3.07 9.95 9.09
CA GLN A 71 2.28 8.82 9.62
C GLN A 71 0.79 9.16 9.81
N ARG A 72 0.47 10.38 10.25
CA ARG A 72 -0.92 10.81 10.46
C ARG A 72 -1.68 10.96 9.14
N LEU A 73 -1.05 11.51 8.10
CA LEU A 73 -1.65 11.63 6.77
C LEU A 73 -1.84 10.25 6.12
N LYS A 74 -0.86 9.35 6.32
CA LYS A 74 -0.91 7.96 5.86
C LYS A 74 -2.16 7.24 6.37
N SER A 75 -2.41 7.24 7.68
CA SER A 75 -3.58 6.59 8.27
C SER A 75 -4.90 7.14 7.74
N MET A 76 -4.99 8.45 7.52
CA MET A 76 -6.22 9.05 6.98
C MET A 76 -6.44 8.68 5.51
N CYS A 77 -5.37 8.54 4.71
CA CYS A 77 -5.49 8.09 3.31
C CYS A 77 -5.97 6.64 3.25
N GLU A 78 -5.43 5.77 4.11
CA GLU A 78 -5.84 4.37 4.23
C GLU A 78 -7.32 4.23 4.60
N GLU A 79 -7.81 5.06 5.54
CA GLU A 79 -9.22 5.07 5.95
C GLU A 79 -10.16 5.48 4.79
N ARG A 80 -9.81 6.52 4.02
CA ARG A 80 -10.60 6.92 2.86
C ARG A 80 -10.57 5.86 1.75
N LEU A 81 -9.40 5.32 1.45
CA LEU A 81 -9.24 4.24 0.47
C LEU A 81 -10.04 2.99 0.85
N TRP A 82 -10.08 2.64 2.14
CA TRP A 82 -10.90 1.54 2.64
C TRP A 82 -12.39 1.78 2.37
N GLY A 83 -12.88 3.01 2.52
CA GLY A 83 -14.27 3.38 2.19
C GLY A 83 -14.62 3.23 0.71
N HIS A 84 -13.62 3.31 -0.18
CA HIS A 84 -13.83 3.10 -1.62
C HIS A 84 -13.78 1.62 -2.03
N ILE A 85 -13.18 0.74 -1.24
CA ILE A 85 -13.16 -0.71 -1.51
C ILE A 85 -14.47 -1.30 -0.98
N ASP A 86 -15.41 -1.58 -1.88
CA ASP A 86 -16.64 -2.27 -1.50
C ASP A 86 -16.29 -3.69 -0.99
N MET A 87 -16.77 -4.04 0.22
CA MET A 87 -16.54 -5.33 0.90
C MET A 87 -17.00 -6.53 0.05
N SER A 88 -17.73 -6.29 -1.04
CA SER A 88 -18.18 -7.31 -1.99
C SER A 88 -17.05 -7.89 -2.86
N SER A 89 -15.93 -7.18 -3.03
CA SER A 89 -14.79 -7.63 -3.85
C SER A 89 -13.77 -8.46 -3.07
N VAL A 90 -13.78 -8.35 -1.74
CA VAL A 90 -12.95 -9.19 -0.88
C VAL A 90 -13.71 -10.49 -0.68
N THR A 91 -13.48 -11.45 -1.58
CA THR A 91 -13.82 -12.84 -1.31
C THR A 91 -13.21 -13.18 0.05
N PHE A 92 -14.05 -13.28 1.07
CA PHE A 92 -13.71 -13.78 2.40
C PHE A 92 -13.31 -15.24 2.21
N TYR A 93 -12.09 -15.48 1.77
CA TYR A 93 -11.43 -16.74 2.00
C TYR A 93 -10.98 -16.67 3.46
N PRO A 94 -11.64 -17.39 4.38
CA PRO A 94 -11.26 -17.36 5.78
C PRO A 94 -9.78 -17.73 5.89
N TRP A 95 -9.01 -16.83 6.52
CA TRP A 95 -7.62 -16.99 6.93
C TRP A 95 -7.35 -18.32 7.67
N SER A 96 -8.40 -19.00 8.14
CA SER A 96 -8.39 -20.21 8.94
C SER A 96 -7.96 -21.51 8.23
N SER A 97 -7.55 -21.51 6.96
CA SER A 97 -7.29 -22.78 6.23
C SER A 97 -5.94 -22.97 5.54
N CYS A 98 -4.91 -22.17 5.79
CA CYS A 98 -3.55 -22.51 5.32
C CYS A 98 -2.50 -22.28 6.40
N SER A 99 -2.41 -23.21 7.37
CA SER A 99 -1.15 -23.46 8.08
C SER A 99 -0.39 -24.54 7.29
N ALA A 100 0.36 -24.10 6.28
CA ALA A 100 1.41 -24.90 5.67
C ALA A 100 2.55 -23.96 5.29
N PRO A 101 3.72 -24.04 5.95
CA PRO A 101 4.88 -23.26 5.55
C PRO A 101 5.27 -23.59 4.11
N LEU A 102 5.44 -22.56 3.29
CA LEU A 102 6.18 -22.65 2.03
C LEU A 102 7.68 -22.78 2.36
N PRO A 103 8.36 -23.89 2.01
CA PRO A 103 9.82 -23.88 1.98
C PRO A 103 10.27 -23.16 0.71
N ARG A 104 10.73 -21.93 0.87
CA ARG A 104 11.37 -21.16 -0.19
C ARG A 104 12.86 -21.56 -0.26
N ALA A 105 13.16 -22.36 -1.29
CA ALA A 105 14.40 -22.59 -2.04
C ALA A 105 15.76 -22.36 -1.36
N GLU A 106 16.66 -23.36 -1.41
CA GLU A 106 18.10 -23.20 -1.79
C GLU A 106 18.70 -24.55 -2.27
N GLY A 107 19.56 -24.49 -3.29
CA GLY A 107 20.75 -25.36 -3.39
C GLY A 107 20.67 -26.63 -4.25
N ASP A 108 21.27 -26.53 -5.43
CA ASP A 108 21.79 -27.65 -6.22
C ASP A 108 22.79 -28.49 -5.39
N LEU A 109 22.49 -29.79 -5.17
CA LEU A 109 23.48 -30.81 -4.84
C LEU A 109 23.07 -32.16 -5.45
N PRO A 110 23.99 -32.88 -6.13
CA PRO A 110 23.68 -34.10 -6.83
C PRO A 110 23.80 -35.32 -5.91
N GLY A 111 22.76 -36.17 -5.94
CA GLY A 111 22.89 -37.60 -5.65
C GLY A 111 22.47 -38.04 -4.26
N VAL A 112 21.23 -38.55 -4.14
CA VAL A 112 20.95 -39.81 -3.43
C VAL A 112 19.78 -40.52 -4.14
N PRO A 113 19.90 -41.83 -4.48
CA PRO A 113 18.88 -42.58 -5.20
C PRO A 113 17.74 -43.08 -4.30
N GLN A 114 16.63 -43.42 -4.95
CA GLN A 114 15.39 -43.95 -4.39
C GLN A 114 15.60 -45.22 -3.53
N SER A 115 15.34 -45.14 -2.23
CA SER A 115 14.92 -46.31 -1.44
C SER A 115 14.37 -45.90 -0.07
N SER A 116 13.07 -45.99 0.13
CA SER A 116 12.53 -47.01 1.04
C SER A 116 11.01 -47.08 0.88
N VAL A 117 10.60 -48.16 0.24
CA VAL A 117 9.25 -48.69 0.34
C VAL A 117 9.12 -49.31 1.73
N CYS A 118 8.11 -48.92 2.51
CA CYS A 118 7.59 -49.78 3.58
C CYS A 118 6.13 -49.49 3.90
N CYS A 119 5.24 -49.57 2.90
CA CYS A 119 3.86 -49.96 3.18
C CYS A 119 3.80 -51.49 3.10
N ARG A 120 4.25 -52.15 4.19
CA ARG A 120 4.00 -53.58 4.35
C ARG A 120 2.51 -53.81 4.55
N LEU A 121 2.01 -54.71 3.71
CA LEU A 121 0.84 -55.57 3.84
C LEU A 121 0.06 -55.51 5.16
N GLY A 122 -1.24 -55.34 5.01
CA GLY A 122 -2.27 -55.85 5.91
C GLY A 122 -3.47 -56.29 5.08
N THR A 123 -3.33 -57.43 4.40
CA THR A 123 -4.39 -58.12 3.65
C THR A 123 -5.49 -58.64 4.58
N GLY A 124 -6.73 -58.29 4.25
CA GLY A 124 -7.90 -59.19 4.28
C GLY A 124 -8.59 -59.45 5.62
N HIS A 125 -9.89 -59.15 5.68
CA HIS A 125 -10.92 -60.19 5.82
C HIS A 125 -12.30 -59.58 5.51
N GLY A 126 -12.97 -60.10 4.50
CA GLY A 126 -14.44 -60.10 4.49
C GLY A 126 -14.89 -61.40 5.16
N ASP A 127 -15.98 -61.35 5.92
CA ASP A 127 -16.91 -62.48 6.00
C ASP A 127 -18.24 -62.02 6.64
N LYS A 128 -19.33 -62.31 5.92
CA LYS A 128 -20.76 -62.37 6.30
C LYS A 128 -21.51 -61.14 6.79
#